data_AF-A0A176U774-F1
#
_entry.id   AF-A0A176U774-F1
#
_cell.length_a   1.000
_cell.length_b   1.000
_cell.length_c   1.000
_cell.angle_alpha   90.00
_cell.angle_beta   90.00
_cell.angle_gamma   90.00
#
_symmetry.space_group_name_H-M   'P 1'
#
loop_
_entity.id
_entity.type
_entity.pdbx_description
1 polymer ?
#
loop_
_entity_poly.entity_id
_entity_poly.type
_entity_poly.pdbx_seq_one_letter_code
_entity_poly.pdbx_strand_id
1 'polypeptide(L)'
;MNLKDLPEELTEEEKKMLERAEKASITFDEDCPELTEEQLKQFRRVSERRKSENRKETVTLRLSAKSLRKAKSLGKGYTAVLSRILEDALNDNEVIFKHM
;
A
#
# COMPACT_ATOMS: atom_id res chain seq x y z
N MET A 1 13.97 -6.46 -7.72
CA MET A 1 14.55 -7.40 -6.73
C MET A 1 13.42 -7.85 -5.83
N ASN A 2 13.19 -9.16 -5.66
CA ASN A 2 12.13 -9.66 -4.79
C ASN A 2 12.65 -9.73 -3.35
N LEU A 3 11.78 -9.46 -2.38
CA LEU A 3 12.12 -9.50 -0.95
C LEU A 3 12.62 -10.89 -0.47
N LYS A 4 12.39 -11.93 -1.27
CA LYS A 4 12.80 -13.32 -1.00
C LYS A 4 14.25 -13.63 -1.40
N ASP A 5 14.92 -12.70 -2.08
CA ASP A 5 16.30 -12.86 -2.55
C ASP A 5 17.33 -12.27 -1.55
N LEU A 6 16.88 -11.72 -0.43
CA LEU A 6 17.76 -11.20 0.61
C LEU A 6 18.21 -12.32 1.56
N PRO A 7 19.49 -12.35 1.98
CA PRO A 7 19.97 -13.29 2.98
C PRO A 7 19.22 -13.11 4.31
N GLU A 8 18.93 -14.23 4.98
CA GLU A 8 18.13 -14.28 6.21
C GLU A 8 18.85 -13.64 7.42
N GLU A 9 20.17 -13.55 7.34
CA GLU A 9 21.02 -12.93 8.36
C GLU A 9 21.92 -11.85 7.74
N LEU A 10 21.96 -10.68 8.38
CA LEU A 10 22.91 -9.62 8.02
C LEU A 10 24.35 -10.11 8.23
N THR A 11 25.19 -9.86 7.24
CA THR A 11 26.63 -10.06 7.33
C THR A 11 27.24 -9.17 8.43
N GLU A 12 28.37 -9.59 8.99
CA GLU A 12 29.05 -8.82 10.04
C GLU A 12 29.45 -7.40 9.60
N GLU A 13 29.68 -7.22 8.30
CA GLU A 13 29.98 -5.92 7.70
C GLU A 13 28.75 -5.00 7.70
N GLU A 14 27.58 -5.52 7.35
CA GLU A 14 26.32 -4.78 7.39
C GLU A 14 25.94 -4.39 8.83
N LYS A 15 26.20 -5.28 9.80
CA LYS A 15 26.01 -4.97 11.24
C LYS A 15 26.93 -3.84 11.70
N LYS A 16 28.21 -3.85 11.30
CA LYS A 16 29.15 -2.75 11.60
C LYS A 16 28.75 -1.45 10.91
N MET A 17 28.17 -1.50 9.71
CA MET A 17 27.64 -0.31 9.05
C MET A 17 26.44 0.28 9.81
N LEU A 18 25.52 -0.56 10.32
CA LEU A 18 24.42 -0.13 11.18
C LEU A 18 24.92 0.50 12.49
N GLU A 19 25.88 -0.11 13.18
CA GLU A 19 26.47 0.46 14.40
C GLU A 19 27.18 1.80 14.16
N ARG A 20 27.82 1.97 12.99
CA ARG A 20 28.42 3.24 12.58
C ARG A 20 27.36 4.29 12.26
N ALA A 21 26.28 3.90 11.59
CA ALA A 21 25.17 4.79 11.28
C ALA A 21 24.42 5.23 12.55
N GLU A 22 24.27 4.34 13.54
CA GLU A 22 23.68 4.66 14.84
C GLU A 22 24.54 5.64 15.65
N LYS A 23 25.87 5.52 15.56
CA LYS A 23 26.82 6.43 16.21
C LYS A 23 27.07 7.73 15.43
N ALA A 24 26.65 7.80 14.17
CA ALA A 24 26.80 9.00 13.37
C ALA A 24 25.85 10.08 13.91
N SER A 25 26.41 11.23 14.30
CA SER A 25 25.62 12.39 14.70
C SER A 25 24.76 12.85 13.54
N ILE A 26 23.45 13.01 13.78
CA ILE A 26 22.52 13.62 12.83
C ILE A 26 23.01 15.06 12.63
N THR A 27 23.66 15.28 11.50
CA THR A 27 24.22 16.56 11.10
C THR A 27 23.29 17.15 10.05
N PHE A 28 22.80 18.34 10.31
CA PHE A 28 21.92 19.08 9.41
C PHE A 28 22.81 20.08 8.66
N ASP A 29 23.10 19.79 7.39
CA ASP A 29 23.93 20.62 6.51
C ASP A 29 23.05 21.53 5.62
N GLU A 30 23.63 22.51 4.92
CA GLU A 30 22.91 23.40 3.99
C GLU A 30 22.17 22.63 2.86
N ASP A 31 22.68 21.45 2.47
CA ASP A 31 22.05 20.56 1.50
C ASP A 31 21.00 19.60 2.12
N CYS A 32 20.94 19.47 3.44
CA CYS A 32 20.00 18.61 4.18
C CYS A 32 19.37 19.37 5.37
N PRO A 33 18.57 20.42 5.10
CA PRO A 33 17.90 21.19 6.14
C PRO A 33 16.89 20.34 6.91
N GLU A 34 16.65 20.69 8.18
CA GLU A 34 15.55 20.08 8.94
C GLU A 34 14.22 20.26 8.19
N LEU A 35 13.48 19.16 8.07
CA LEU A 35 12.10 19.18 7.58
C LEU A 35 11.30 20.16 8.45
N THR A 36 10.99 21.33 7.88
CA THR A 36 10.31 22.39 8.61
C THR A 36 8.93 21.90 9.04
N GLU A 37 8.41 22.36 10.18
CA GLU A 37 7.10 21.91 10.71
C GLU A 37 5.96 22.03 9.68
N GLU A 38 6.09 22.97 8.73
CA GLU A 38 5.17 23.16 7.61
C GLU A 38 5.21 22.01 6.60
N GLN A 39 6.40 21.50 6.26
CA GLN A 39 6.56 20.33 5.40
C GLN A 39 6.00 19.08 6.09
N LEU A 40 6.28 18.89 7.38
CA LEU A 40 5.68 17.82 8.20
C LEU A 40 4.15 17.88 8.25
N LYS A 41 3.55 19.09 8.27
CA LYS A 41 2.10 19.28 8.18
C LYS A 41 1.55 18.93 6.79
N GLN A 42 2.28 19.21 5.71
CA GLN A 42 1.88 18.81 4.36
C GLN A 42 1.85 17.29 4.21
N PHE A 43 2.86 16.58 4.73
CA PHE A 43 2.85 15.10 4.74
C PHE A 43 1.69 14.52 5.54
N ARG A 44 1.33 15.12 6.68
CA ARG A 44 0.15 14.72 7.45
C ARG A 44 -1.15 14.88 6.65
N ARG A 45 -1.35 16.03 6.00
CA ARG A 45 -2.54 16.28 5.17
C ARG A 45 -2.69 15.29 4.01
N VAL A 46 -1.58 15.00 3.30
CA VAL A 46 -1.59 14.04 2.20
C VAL A 46 -1.85 12.61 2.71
N SER A 47 -1.28 12.26 3.86
CA SER A 47 -1.50 10.96 4.50
C SER A 47 -2.96 10.79 4.92
N GLU A 48 -3.57 11.80 5.55
CA GLU A 48 -4.98 11.78 5.96
C GLU A 48 -5.92 11.68 4.76
N ARG A 49 -5.66 12.45 3.69
CA ARG A 49 -6.46 12.39 2.45
C ARG A 49 -6.39 11.02 1.80
N ARG A 50 -5.19 10.44 1.68
CA ARG A 50 -5.03 9.06 1.19
C ARG A 50 -5.72 8.06 2.10
N LYS A 51 -5.70 8.27 3.42
CA LYS A 51 -6.36 7.39 4.38
C LYS A 51 -7.88 7.45 4.27
N SER A 52 -8.46 8.62 3.99
CA SER A 52 -9.90 8.76 3.74
C SER A 52 -10.31 8.18 2.40
N GLU A 53 -9.57 8.45 1.32
CA GLU A 53 -9.88 7.97 -0.03
C GLU A 53 -9.70 6.45 -0.16
N ASN A 54 -8.70 5.87 0.52
CA ASN A 54 -8.45 4.42 0.52
C ASN A 54 -9.17 3.67 1.64
N ARG A 55 -10.06 4.33 2.40
CA ARG A 55 -10.82 3.66 3.44
C ARG A 55 -11.85 2.76 2.76
N LYS A 56 -11.58 1.46 2.79
CA LYS A 56 -12.52 0.45 2.30
C LYS A 56 -13.73 0.37 3.22
N GLU A 57 -14.91 0.52 2.64
CA GLU A 57 -16.17 0.31 3.35
C GLU A 57 -16.66 -1.12 3.15
N THR A 58 -17.23 -1.71 4.20
CA THR A 58 -17.76 -3.08 4.14
C THR A 58 -19.13 -3.06 3.49
N VAL A 59 -19.25 -3.72 2.33
CA VAL A 59 -20.52 -3.88 1.60
C VAL A 59 -20.93 -5.35 1.59
N THR A 60 -22.23 -5.62 1.73
CA THR A 60 -22.78 -6.99 1.63
C THR A 60 -23.54 -7.15 0.33
N LEU A 61 -23.05 -8.02 -0.56
CA LEU A 61 -23.66 -8.32 -1.86
C LEU A 61 -24.04 -9.80 -1.95
N ARG A 62 -25.18 -10.09 -2.57
CA ARG A 62 -25.58 -11.48 -2.86
C ARG A 62 -25.01 -11.90 -4.21
N LEU A 63 -24.26 -13.00 -4.21
CA LEU A 63 -23.68 -13.59 -5.41
C LEU A 63 -24.28 -14.97 -5.65
N SER A 64 -24.45 -15.34 -6.92
CA SER A 64 -24.78 -16.71 -7.28
C SER A 64 -23.67 -17.68 -6.85
N ALA A 65 -24.04 -18.96 -6.62
CA ALA A 65 -23.06 -20.00 -6.28
C ALA A 65 -21.97 -20.17 -7.35
N LYS A 66 -22.32 -19.97 -8.63
CA LYS A 66 -21.37 -20.02 -9.77
C LYS A 66 -20.32 -18.92 -9.67
N SER A 67 -20.75 -17.69 -9.44
CA SER A 67 -19.83 -16.53 -9.30
C SER A 67 -18.94 -16.68 -8.07
N LEU A 68 -19.48 -17.18 -6.96
CA LEU A 68 -18.70 -17.41 -5.74
C LEU A 68 -17.63 -18.49 -5.93
N ARG A 69 -17.92 -19.56 -6.66
CA ARG A 69 -16.92 -20.59 -7.00
C ARG A 69 -15.79 -20.00 -7.83
N LYS A 70 -16.11 -19.20 -8.87
CA LYS A 70 -15.12 -18.53 -9.70
C LYS A 70 -14.26 -17.54 -8.89
N ALA A 71 -14.86 -16.82 -7.94
CA ALA A 71 -14.11 -15.95 -7.06
C ALA A 71 -13.12 -16.76 -6.20
N LYS A 72 -13.59 -17.82 -5.52
CA LYS A 72 -12.73 -18.67 -4.67
C LYS A 72 -11.59 -19.34 -5.43
N SER A 73 -11.77 -19.66 -6.73
CA SER A 73 -10.71 -20.23 -7.55
C SER A 73 -9.54 -19.28 -7.84
N LEU A 74 -9.68 -17.98 -7.57
CA LEU A 74 -8.59 -16.99 -7.72
C LEU A 74 -7.53 -17.10 -6.61
N GLY A 75 -7.74 -17.95 -5.59
CA GLY A 75 -6.75 -18.25 -4.56
C GLY A 75 -6.96 -17.54 -3.22
N LYS A 76 -5.96 -17.68 -2.33
CA LYS A 76 -5.94 -17.00 -1.02
C LYS A 76 -5.80 -15.50 -1.26
N GLY A 77 -6.84 -14.73 -0.94
CA GLY A 77 -6.90 -13.29 -1.24
C GLY A 77 -7.88 -12.89 -2.35
N TYR A 78 -8.73 -13.82 -2.82
CA TYR A 78 -9.74 -13.51 -3.84
C TYR A 78 -10.64 -12.31 -3.49
N THR A 79 -10.86 -12.02 -2.20
CA THR A 79 -11.62 -10.86 -1.74
C THR A 79 -10.96 -9.53 -2.12
N ALA A 80 -9.62 -9.46 -2.07
CA ALA A 80 -8.87 -8.28 -2.51
C ALA A 80 -8.94 -8.13 -4.04
N VAL A 81 -8.90 -9.24 -4.78
CA VAL A 81 -9.09 -9.24 -6.24
C VAL A 81 -10.50 -8.77 -6.61
N LEU A 82 -11.53 -9.24 -5.89
CA LEU A 82 -12.91 -8.78 -6.07
C LEU A 82 -13.08 -7.28 -5.79
N SER A 83 -12.45 -6.75 -4.73
CA SER A 83 -12.43 -5.32 -4.43
C SER A 83 -11.94 -4.52 -5.64
N ARG A 84 -10.80 -4.92 -6.23
CA ARG A 84 -10.22 -4.24 -7.39
C ARG A 84 -11.11 -4.34 -8.62
N ILE A 85 -11.62 -5.54 -8.93
CA ILE A 85 -12.54 -5.72 -10.07
C ILE A 85 -13.78 -4.84 -9.92
N LEU A 86 -14.33 -4.73 -8.70
CA LEU A 86 -15.49 -3.89 -8.45
C LEU A 86 -15.16 -2.41 -8.62
N GLU A 87 -14.02 -1.94 -8.11
CA GLU A 87 -13.53 -0.58 -8.31
C GLU A 87 -13.34 -0.27 -9.81
N ASP A 88 -12.70 -1.17 -10.56
CA ASP A 88 -12.48 -1.00 -12.00
C ASP A 88 -13.82 -0.95 -12.76
N ALA A 89 -14.75 -1.85 -12.44
CA ALA A 89 -16.05 -1.93 -13.09
C ALA A 89 -16.95 -0.71 -12.79
N LEU A 90 -16.81 -0.10 -11.61
CA LEU A 90 -17.55 1.11 -11.24
C LEU A 90 -16.94 2.39 -11.82
N ASN A 91 -15.68 2.36 -12.25
CA ASN A 91 -15.04 3.49 -12.94
C ASN A 91 -15.26 3.46 -14.46
N ASP A 92 -15.73 2.33 -15.00
CA ASP A 92 -16.03 2.17 -16.42
C ASP A 92 -17.51 2.46 -16.70
N ASN A 93 -17.76 3.61 -17.34
CA ASN A 93 -19.12 4.02 -17.72
C ASN A 93 -19.79 3.04 -18.69
N GLU A 94 -19.05 2.37 -19.57
CA GLU A 94 -19.65 1.40 -20.51
C GLU A 94 -20.21 0.18 -19.76
N VAL A 95 -19.48 -0.27 -18.74
CA VAL A 95 -19.92 -1.38 -17.88
C VAL A 95 -21.17 -1.00 -17.11
N ILE A 96 -21.25 0.24 -16.60
CA ILE A 96 -22.44 0.75 -15.91
C ILE A 96 -23.64 0.80 -16.84
N PHE A 97 -23.52 1.44 -18.01
CA PHE A 97 -24.62 1.58 -18.97
C PHE A 97 -25.15 0.23 -19.47
N LYS A 98 -24.32 -0.81 -19.49
CA LYS A 98 -24.73 -2.16 -19.86
C LYS A 98 -25.62 -2.85 -18.82
N HIS A 99 -25.56 -2.43 -17.56
CA HIS A 99 -26.25 -3.09 -16.43
C HIS A 99 -27.32 -2.22 -15.76
N MET A 100 -27.53 -1.00 -16.25
CA MET A 100 -28.71 -0.15 -15.97
C MET A 100 -29.81 -0.42 -16.98
#